data_AF-A0A6M2E429-F1
#
_entry.id   AF-A0A6M2E429-F1
#
_cell.length_a   1.000
_cell.length_b   1.000
_cell.length_c   1.000
_cell.angle_alpha   90.00
_cell.angle_beta   90.00
_cell.angle_gamma   90.00
#
_symmetry.space_group_name_H-M   'P 1'
#
loop_
_entity.id
_entity.type
_entity.pdbx_description
1 polymer ?
#
loop_
_entity_poly.entity_id
_entity_poly.type
_entity_poly.pdbx_seq_one_letter_code
_entity_poly.pdbx_strand_id
1 'polypeptide(L)'
;FCWVPSHVGIGGNDSADAYGARARKGEIKQVNIPRKDCFKFLQNKLKAKWQSVCKNESNNKVHLVKPIIEKWQSCRHQKRLIEVILCCLRIGHAHLAHNFLMTKQDRPLCEKCRGQLTLNHILFSCTTLENPGRKHFTRFYNEHIPFHPSLILGRRCTC
;
A
#
# COMPACT_ATOMS: atom_id res chain seq x y z
N PHE A 1 5.51 20.22 -5.42
CA PHE A 1 6.96 19.92 -5.39
C PHE A 1 7.46 20.15 -3.97
N CYS A 2 8.36 19.30 -3.46
CA CYS A 2 8.99 19.50 -2.16
C CYS A 2 10.50 19.52 -2.38
N TRP A 3 11.17 20.57 -1.91
CA TRP A 3 12.62 20.72 -2.03
C TRP A 3 13.28 20.06 -0.82
N VAL A 4 14.32 19.27 -1.08
CA VAL A 4 15.13 18.63 -0.05
C VAL A 4 16.52 19.28 -0.09
N PRO A 5 17.01 19.85 1.02
CA PRO A 5 18.35 20.43 1.08
C PRO A 5 19.42 19.37 0.81
N SER A 6 20.39 19.72 -0.03
CA SER A 6 21.56 18.88 -0.29
C SER A 6 22.65 19.09 0.77
N HIS A 7 23.45 18.06 1.01
CA HIS A 7 24.62 18.09 1.91
C HIS A 7 24.32 18.38 3.38
N VAL A 8 23.10 18.12 3.85
CA VAL A 8 22.73 18.23 5.28
C VAL A 8 22.72 16.88 6.01
N GLY A 9 23.35 15.85 5.43
CA GLY A 9 23.45 14.52 6.02
C GLY A 9 22.23 13.62 5.78
N ILE A 10 21.36 13.96 4.82
CA ILE A 10 20.27 13.07 4.41
C ILE A 10 20.86 12.00 3.50
N GLY A 11 21.20 10.83 4.07
CA GLY A 11 21.96 9.79 3.37
C GLY A 11 21.37 9.33 2.03
N GLY A 12 20.04 9.35 1.87
CA GLY A 12 19.40 9.04 0.59
C GLY A 12 19.63 10.12 -0.48
N ASN A 13 19.58 11.39 -0.09
CA ASN A 13 19.86 12.52 -0.97
C ASN A 13 21.35 12.56 -1.33
N ASP A 14 22.22 12.44 -0.33
CA ASP A 14 23.67 12.45 -0.52
C ASP A 14 24.13 11.29 -1.42
N SER A 15 23.50 10.12 -1.29
CA SER A 15 23.74 8.99 -2.20
C SER A 15 23.33 9.32 -3.64
N ALA A 16 22.16 9.93 -3.84
CA ALA A 16 21.69 10.34 -5.16
C ALA A 16 22.65 11.37 -5.80
N ASP A 17 23.10 12.35 -5.03
CA ASP A 17 24.08 13.35 -5.47
C ASP A 17 25.42 12.71 -5.86
N ALA A 18 25.90 11.74 -5.06
CA ALA A 18 27.11 10.98 -5.35
C ALA A 18 26.99 10.16 -6.65
N TYR A 19 25.85 9.51 -6.90
CA TYR A 19 25.60 8.80 -8.15
C TYR A 19 25.53 9.76 -9.35
N GLY A 20 24.90 10.93 -9.19
CA GLY A 20 24.87 11.97 -10.22
C GLY A 20 26.28 12.48 -10.57
N ALA A 21 27.13 12.71 -9.56
CA ALA A 21 28.52 13.09 -9.77
C ALA A 21 29.35 12.02 -10.48
N ARG A 22 29.13 10.74 -10.17
CA ARG A 22 29.79 9.61 -10.86
C ARG A 22 29.34 9.48 -12.31
N ALA A 23 28.04 9.62 -12.58
CA ALA A 23 27.51 9.53 -13.93
C ALA A 23 28.08 10.61 -14.87
N ARG A 24 28.31 11.84 -14.35
CA ARG A 24 28.96 12.92 -15.11
C ARG A 24 30.39 12.60 -15.56
N LYS A 25 31.09 11.74 -14.84
CA LYS A 25 32.49 11.35 -15.13
C LYS A 25 32.59 10.11 -16.02
N GLY A 26 31.48 9.44 -16.32
CA GLY A 26 31.48 8.21 -17.12
C GLY A 26 31.40 8.51 -18.61
N GLU A 27 32.16 7.79 -19.42
CA GLU A 27 31.97 7.76 -20.87
C GLU A 27 30.64 7.09 -21.23
N ILE A 28 29.84 7.77 -22.07
CA ILE A 28 28.57 7.22 -22.57
C ILE A 28 28.89 6.22 -23.68
N LYS A 29 28.76 4.92 -23.39
CA LYS A 29 28.81 3.89 -24.42
C LYS A 29 27.50 3.89 -25.21
N GLN A 30 27.57 4.26 -26.49
CA GLN A 30 26.46 4.10 -27.42
C GLN A 30 26.26 2.61 -27.71
N VAL A 31 25.11 2.09 -27.32
CA VAL A 31 24.74 0.69 -27.58
C VAL A 31 23.60 0.69 -28.60
N ASN A 32 23.75 -0.03 -29.70
CA ASN A 32 22.75 -0.18 -30.77
C ASN A 32 21.60 -1.11 -30.33
N ILE A 33 20.87 -0.72 -29.29
CA ILE A 33 19.64 -1.40 -28.87
C ILE A 33 18.47 -0.45 -29.11
N PRO A 34 17.38 -0.91 -29.76
CA PRO A 34 16.17 -0.11 -29.89
C PRO A 34 15.71 0.39 -28.52
N ARG A 35 15.49 1.71 -28.41
CA ARG A 35 15.11 2.36 -27.14
C ARG A 35 13.91 1.67 -26.46
N LYS A 36 12.92 1.22 -27.25
CA LYS A 36 11.72 0.56 -26.73
C LYS A 36 12.04 -0.74 -25.98
N ASP A 37 12.96 -1.53 -26.49
CA ASP A 37 13.31 -2.83 -25.92
C ASP A 37 14.14 -2.64 -24.66
N CYS A 38 15.14 -1.76 -24.70
CA CYS A 38 15.94 -1.38 -23.54
C CYS A 38 15.05 -0.82 -22.42
N PHE A 39 14.14 0.10 -22.76
CA PHE A 39 13.25 0.72 -21.78
C PHE A 39 12.29 -0.29 -21.14
N LYS A 40 11.70 -1.19 -21.93
CA LYS A 40 10.78 -2.22 -21.41
C LYS A 40 11.52 -3.19 -20.48
N PHE A 41 12.73 -3.61 -20.86
CA PHE A 41 13.58 -4.45 -20.03
C PHE A 41 13.91 -3.78 -18.69
N LEU A 42 14.35 -2.52 -18.71
CA LEU A 42 14.66 -1.74 -17.51
C LEU A 42 13.44 -1.56 -16.62
N GLN A 43 12.28 -1.23 -17.18
CA GLN A 43 11.02 -1.13 -16.44
C GLN A 43 10.67 -2.45 -15.75
N ASN A 44 10.82 -3.59 -16.43
CA ASN A 44 10.54 -4.90 -15.85
C ASN A 44 11.51 -5.24 -14.72
N LYS A 45 12.82 -4.96 -14.89
CA LYS A 45 13.83 -5.17 -13.84
C LYS A 45 13.57 -4.28 -12.63
N LEU A 46 13.24 -3.01 -12.85
CA LEU A 46 12.87 -2.07 -11.78
C LEU A 46 11.62 -2.54 -11.04
N LYS A 47 10.56 -2.94 -11.77
CA LYS A 47 9.32 -3.47 -11.19
C LYS A 47 9.59 -4.73 -10.36
N ALA A 48 10.43 -5.64 -10.85
CA ALA A 48 10.80 -6.86 -10.13
C ALA A 48 11.58 -6.54 -8.83
N LYS A 49 12.52 -5.60 -8.89
CA LYS A 49 13.27 -5.15 -7.71
C LYS A 49 12.34 -4.51 -6.67
N TRP A 50 11.46 -3.61 -7.10
CA TRP A 50 10.44 -3.00 -6.25
C TRP A 50 9.51 -4.06 -5.63
N GLN A 51 9.07 -5.03 -6.44
CA GLN A 51 8.23 -6.12 -5.95
C GLN A 51 8.93 -6.97 -4.89
N SER A 52 10.23 -7.21 -5.03
CA SER A 52 11.04 -7.92 -4.03
C SER A 52 11.14 -7.12 -2.73
N VAL A 53 11.49 -5.83 -2.80
CA VAL A 53 11.55 -4.94 -1.64
C VAL A 53 10.20 -4.90 -0.91
N CYS A 54 9.10 -4.71 -1.65
CA CYS A 54 7.77 -4.66 -1.03
C CYS A 54 7.30 -5.99 -0.43
N LYS A 55 7.75 -7.14 -0.94
CA LYS A 55 7.45 -8.46 -0.37
C LYS A 55 8.22 -8.73 0.92
N ASN A 56 9.44 -8.21 1.01
CA ASN A 56 10.31 -8.42 2.16
C ASN A 56 10.06 -7.41 3.30
N GLU A 57 9.22 -6.40 3.07
CA GLU A 57 8.82 -5.44 4.09
C GLU A 57 7.78 -6.05 5.03
N SER A 58 8.16 -6.27 6.29
CA SER A 58 7.34 -6.95 7.29
C SER A 58 6.18 -6.09 7.81
N ASN A 59 6.28 -4.76 7.73
CA ASN A 59 5.28 -3.83 8.25
C ASN A 59 4.39 -3.19 7.18
N ASN A 60 4.32 -3.78 5.98
CA ASN A 60 3.52 -3.22 4.89
C ASN A 60 2.02 -3.56 5.02
N LYS A 61 1.24 -2.64 5.61
CA LYS A 61 -0.22 -2.77 5.77
C LYS A 61 -0.96 -3.01 4.44
N VAL A 62 -0.44 -2.49 3.33
CA VAL A 62 -1.06 -2.61 1.99
C VAL A 62 -0.89 -4.02 1.42
N HIS A 63 0.11 -4.77 1.86
CA HIS A 63 0.43 -6.09 1.30
C HIS A 63 -0.76 -7.07 1.41
N LEU A 64 -1.53 -6.98 2.50
CA LEU A 64 -2.73 -7.79 2.71
C LEU A 64 -3.79 -7.58 1.62
N VAL A 65 -3.91 -6.35 1.10
CA VAL A 65 -4.91 -5.99 0.10
C VAL A 65 -4.34 -6.08 -1.32
N LYS A 66 -3.06 -5.74 -1.50
CA LYS A 66 -2.37 -5.70 -2.78
C LYS A 66 -0.92 -6.22 -2.64
N PRO A 67 -0.72 -7.54 -2.79
CA PRO A 67 0.61 -8.13 -2.73
C PRO A 67 1.44 -7.85 -4.00
N ILE A 68 0.79 -7.52 -5.12
CA ILE A 68 1.45 -7.32 -6.43
C ILE A 68 1.43 -5.84 -6.83
N ILE A 69 2.61 -5.28 -7.10
CA ILE A 69 2.81 -3.90 -7.55
C ILE A 69 2.45 -3.77 -9.02
N GLU A 70 1.39 -3.01 -9.29
CA GLU A 70 1.03 -2.46 -10.60
C GLU A 70 -0.23 -1.60 -10.44
N LYS A 71 -0.86 -1.22 -11.55
CA LYS A 71 -1.98 -0.28 -11.53
C LYS A 71 -3.14 -0.82 -10.68
N TRP A 72 -3.68 0.03 -9.82
CA TRP A 72 -4.91 -0.25 -9.08
C TRP A 72 -6.06 0.31 -9.90
N GLN A 73 -6.92 -0.55 -10.46
CA GLN A 73 -8.00 -0.08 -11.34
C GLN A 73 -9.08 0.66 -10.54
N SER A 74 -9.45 0.13 -9.38
CA SER A 74 -10.37 0.75 -8.42
C SER A 74 -9.75 1.86 -7.55
N CYS A 75 -8.68 2.52 -7.99
CA CYS A 75 -8.20 3.73 -7.30
C CYS A 75 -8.88 5.01 -7.77
N ARG A 76 -9.57 4.97 -8.91
CA ARG A 76 -10.26 6.13 -9.46
C ARG A 76 -11.75 5.98 -9.30
N HIS A 77 -12.38 6.96 -8.68
CA HIS A 77 -13.82 7.03 -8.51
C HIS A 77 -14.29 8.44 -8.87
N GLN A 78 -15.51 8.59 -9.40
CA GLN A 78 -16.05 9.91 -9.78
C GLN A 78 -16.10 10.89 -8.58
N LYS A 79 -16.27 10.34 -7.37
CA LYS A 79 -16.30 11.10 -6.11
C LYS A 79 -14.99 10.90 -5.34
N ARG A 80 -14.25 11.99 -5.13
CA ARG A 80 -12.99 12.03 -4.34
C ARG A 80 -13.14 11.46 -2.92
N LEU A 81 -14.29 11.69 -2.27
CA LEU A 81 -14.55 11.18 -0.92
C LEU A 81 -14.41 9.64 -0.86
N ILE A 82 -14.89 8.94 -1.88
CA ILE A 82 -14.81 7.48 -1.95
C ILE A 82 -13.36 7.02 -2.11
N GLU A 83 -12.56 7.73 -2.91
CA GLU A 83 -11.13 7.43 -3.05
C GLU A 83 -10.38 7.57 -1.72
N VAL A 84 -10.69 8.64 -0.97
CA VAL A 84 -10.11 8.89 0.36
C VAL A 84 -10.49 7.77 1.33
N ILE A 85 -11.77 7.43 1.41
CA ILE A 85 -12.26 6.33 2.26
C ILE A 85 -11.57 5.02 1.89
N LEU A 86 -11.53 4.66 0.60
CA LEU A 86 -10.88 3.42 0.15
C LEU A 86 -9.38 3.41 0.47
N CYS A 87 -8.67 4.52 0.26
CA CYS A 87 -7.25 4.62 0.63
C CYS A 87 -7.05 4.41 2.14
N CYS A 88 -7.82 5.10 2.97
CA CYS A 88 -7.78 4.96 4.43
C CYS A 88 -8.06 3.51 4.88
N LEU A 89 -9.09 2.87 4.31
CA LEU A 89 -9.41 1.47 4.60
C LEU A 89 -8.28 0.52 4.22
N ARG A 90 -7.68 0.71 3.03
CA ARG A 90 -6.59 -0.14 2.50
C ARG A 90 -5.32 -0.08 3.34
N ILE A 91 -4.99 1.09 3.90
CA ILE A 91 -3.81 1.29 4.74
C ILE A 91 -4.12 1.11 6.24
N GLY A 92 -5.36 0.81 6.61
CA GLY A 92 -5.74 0.65 8.02
C GLY A 92 -5.76 1.96 8.81
N HIS A 93 -6.04 3.10 8.18
CA HIS A 93 -6.11 4.42 8.82
C HIS A 93 -7.56 4.81 9.13
N ALA A 94 -7.99 4.55 10.36
CA ALA A 94 -9.20 5.13 10.94
C ALA A 94 -8.87 5.64 12.34
N HIS A 95 -9.56 6.70 12.77
CA HIS A 95 -9.32 7.33 14.08
C HIS A 95 -9.26 6.30 15.22
N LEU A 96 -10.29 5.44 15.33
CA LEU A 96 -10.39 4.39 16.34
C LEU A 96 -9.19 3.42 16.39
N ALA A 97 -8.58 3.12 15.24
CA ALA A 97 -7.50 2.14 15.11
C ALA A 97 -6.10 2.78 14.98
N HIS A 98 -6.00 4.10 14.81
CA HIS A 98 -4.76 4.81 14.48
C HIS A 98 -4.43 5.96 15.44
N ASN A 99 -5.40 6.43 16.24
CA ASN A 99 -5.20 7.55 17.16
C ASN A 99 -4.06 7.30 18.15
N PHE A 100 -3.85 6.04 18.58
CA PHE A 100 -2.77 5.66 19.49
C PHE A 100 -1.38 6.08 19.01
N LEU A 101 -1.14 6.12 17.68
CA LEU A 101 0.13 6.59 17.12
C LEU A 101 0.30 8.10 17.26
N MET A 102 -0.79 8.87 17.16
CA MET A 102 -0.76 10.32 17.30
C MET A 102 -0.61 10.73 18.77
N THR A 103 -1.24 9.98 19.67
CA THR A 103 -1.17 10.22 21.11
C THR A 103 0.01 9.52 21.79
N LYS A 104 0.82 8.75 21.03
CA LYS A 104 1.92 7.91 21.52
C LYS A 104 1.51 6.98 22.67
N GLN A 105 0.28 6.50 22.62
CA GLN A 105 -0.26 5.54 23.57
C GLN A 105 -0.12 4.12 23.04
N ASP A 106 -0.35 3.14 23.90
CA ASP A 106 -0.43 1.75 23.47
C ASP A 106 -1.61 1.52 22.54
N ARG A 107 -1.45 0.52 21.66
CA ARG A 107 -2.54 0.13 20.77
C ARG A 107 -3.75 -0.33 21.59
N PRO A 108 -4.94 0.25 21.37
CA PRO A 108 -6.13 -0.15 22.10
C PRO A 108 -6.53 -1.60 21.77
N LEU A 109 -7.21 -2.23 22.71
CA LEU A 109 -7.83 -3.54 22.53
C LEU A 109 -9.31 -3.36 22.18
N CYS A 110 -9.87 -4.34 21.46
CA CYS A 110 -11.30 -4.42 21.24
C CYS A 110 -12.02 -4.65 22.58
N GLU A 111 -12.98 -3.80 22.92
CA GLU A 111 -13.75 -3.92 24.17
C GLU A 111 -14.52 -5.24 24.29
N LYS A 112 -14.89 -5.86 23.16
CA LYS A 112 -15.74 -7.05 23.12
C LYS A 112 -14.94 -8.36 23.17
N CYS A 113 -13.89 -8.50 22.37
CA CYS A 113 -13.10 -9.74 22.30
C CYS A 113 -11.66 -9.60 22.80
N ARG A 114 -11.24 -8.41 23.23
CA ARG A 114 -9.89 -8.09 23.71
C ARG A 114 -8.75 -8.32 22.71
N GLY A 115 -9.05 -8.57 21.43
CA GLY A 115 -8.05 -8.59 20.36
C GLY A 115 -7.47 -7.20 20.06
N GLN A 116 -6.31 -7.13 19.38
CA GLN A 116 -5.73 -5.85 18.97
C GLN A 116 -6.69 -5.07 18.06
N LEU A 117 -6.97 -3.82 18.41
CA LEU A 117 -7.90 -2.99 17.64
C LEU A 117 -7.23 -2.51 16.35
N THR A 118 -7.68 -3.08 15.23
CA THR A 118 -7.27 -2.69 13.88
C THR A 118 -8.49 -2.57 12.98
N LEU A 119 -8.39 -1.84 11.87
CA LEU A 119 -9.46 -1.83 10.88
C LEU A 119 -9.75 -3.24 10.34
N ASN A 120 -8.71 -4.06 10.14
CA ASN A 120 -8.92 -5.46 9.72
C ASN A 120 -9.70 -6.25 10.77
N HIS A 121 -9.38 -6.04 12.04
CA HIS A 121 -10.08 -6.68 13.15
C HIS A 121 -11.55 -6.26 13.19
N ILE A 122 -11.83 -4.94 13.16
CA ILE A 122 -13.19 -4.40 13.22
C ILE A 122 -14.04 -4.90 12.04
N LEU A 123 -13.48 -4.87 10.83
CA LEU A 123 -14.23 -5.19 9.62
C LEU A 123 -14.33 -6.69 9.36
N PHE A 124 -13.26 -7.46 9.54
CA PHE A 124 -13.17 -8.83 9.01
C PHE A 124 -12.99 -9.93 10.06
N SER A 125 -12.41 -9.65 11.23
CA SER A 125 -11.97 -10.71 12.16
C SER A 125 -12.68 -10.73 13.51
N CYS A 126 -13.34 -9.65 13.93
CA CYS A 126 -14.02 -9.61 15.21
C CYS A 126 -15.29 -10.46 15.18
N THR A 127 -15.35 -11.51 16.01
CA THR A 127 -16.48 -12.44 16.11
C THR A 127 -17.63 -11.91 16.96
N THR A 128 -17.35 -10.94 17.84
CA THR A 128 -18.27 -10.44 18.87
C THR A 128 -18.93 -9.11 18.51
N LEU A 129 -18.29 -8.32 17.65
CA LEU A 129 -19.00 -7.27 16.94
C LEU A 129 -19.96 -7.99 15.99
N GLU A 130 -21.26 -7.99 16.29
CA GLU A 130 -22.29 -8.31 15.29
C GLU A 130 -21.97 -7.48 14.07
N ASN A 131 -21.34 -8.09 13.06
CA ASN A 131 -20.73 -7.34 12.00
C ASN A 131 -21.87 -6.70 11.20
N PRO A 132 -22.16 -5.38 11.32
CA PRO A 132 -23.31 -4.79 10.63
C PRO A 132 -23.12 -4.92 9.11
N GLY A 133 -21.87 -5.06 8.68
CA GLY A 133 -21.48 -5.44 7.33
C GLY A 133 -22.07 -6.77 6.85
N ARG A 134 -22.38 -7.76 7.70
CA ARG A 134 -23.02 -9.01 7.26
C ARG A 134 -24.33 -8.77 6.51
N LYS A 135 -25.10 -7.77 6.94
CA LYS A 135 -26.35 -7.36 6.27
C LYS A 135 -26.08 -6.73 4.89
N HIS A 136 -24.94 -6.05 4.75
CA HIS A 136 -24.52 -5.40 3.50
C HIS A 136 -23.68 -6.30 2.57
N PHE A 137 -23.15 -7.41 3.08
CA PHE A 137 -22.31 -8.37 2.36
C PHE A 137 -22.98 -9.75 2.21
N THR A 138 -24.31 -9.82 2.26
CA THR A 138 -25.10 -11.06 2.11
C THR A 138 -24.70 -11.88 0.88
N ARG A 139 -24.38 -11.21 -0.23
CA ARG A 139 -23.90 -11.86 -1.46
C ARG A 139 -22.63 -12.70 -1.25
N PHE A 140 -21.68 -12.24 -0.44
CA PHE A 140 -20.44 -12.99 -0.17
C PHE A 140 -20.74 -14.29 0.57
N TYR A 141 -21.70 -14.27 1.49
CA TYR A 141 -22.11 -15.47 2.24
C TYR A 141 -22.87 -16.46 1.36
N ASN A 142 -23.81 -15.96 0.54
CA ASN A 142 -24.59 -16.79 -0.38
C ASN A 142 -23.69 -17.47 -1.42
N GLU A 143 -22.68 -16.76 -1.92
CA GLU A 143 -21.73 -17.27 -2.93
C GLU A 143 -20.50 -17.96 -2.30
N HIS A 144 -20.48 -18.18 -0.98
CA HIS A 144 -19.36 -18.79 -0.24
C HIS A 144 -17.99 -18.12 -0.50
N ILE A 145 -18.00 -16.82 -0.78
CA ILE A 145 -16.78 -16.04 -1.03
C ILE A 145 -16.11 -15.74 0.32
N PRO A 146 -14.81 -16.06 0.49
CA PRO A 146 -14.09 -15.74 1.72
C PRO A 146 -14.17 -14.25 2.05
N PHE A 147 -14.50 -13.93 3.30
CA PHE A 147 -14.61 -12.55 3.75
C PHE A 147 -13.22 -11.96 4.04
N HIS A 148 -12.49 -11.60 2.98
CA HIS A 148 -11.08 -11.23 3.03
C HIS A 148 -10.82 -9.80 2.48
N PRO A 149 -9.95 -8.99 3.12
CA PRO A 149 -9.64 -7.61 2.68
C PRO A 149 -9.22 -7.48 1.22
N SER A 150 -8.46 -8.44 0.67
CA SER A 150 -8.03 -8.41 -0.74
C SER A 150 -9.17 -8.58 -1.75
N LEU A 151 -10.29 -9.17 -1.34
CA LEU A 151 -11.45 -9.38 -2.20
C LEU A 151 -12.37 -8.14 -2.18
N ILE A 152 -12.52 -7.51 -1.01
CA ILE A 152 -13.42 -6.38 -0.81
C ILE A 152 -12.75 -5.04 -1.14
N LEU A 153 -11.51 -4.84 -0.72
CA LEU A 153 -10.77 -3.59 -0.88
C LEU A 153 -9.76 -3.64 -2.03
N GLY A 154 -9.52 -4.81 -2.62
CA GLY A 154 -8.47 -5.08 -3.60
C GLY A 154 -8.77 -4.65 -5.03
N ARG A 155 -8.32 -5.49 -5.99
CA ARG A 155 -8.32 -5.16 -7.43
C ARG A 155 -9.73 -4.93 -7.98
N ARG A 156 -10.73 -5.68 -7.49
CA ARG A 156 -12.10 -5.73 -7.99
C ARG A 156 -13.09 -5.21 -6.95
N CYS A 157 -12.94 -3.96 -6.49
CA CYS A 157 -14.08 -3.29 -5.89
C CYS A 157 -15.12 -3.11 -7.01
N THR A 158 -16.03 -4.07 -7.15
CA THR A 158 -17.25 -3.94 -7.94
C THR A 158 -18.16 -3.02 -7.15
N CYS A 159 -17.94 -1.71 -7.28
CA CYS A 159 -18.99 -0.73 -7.12
C CYS A 159 -19.87 -0.73 -8.37
#